data_AF-A0A9X8YLC0-F1
#
_entry.id   AF-A0A9X8YLC0-F1
#
_cell.length_a   1.000
_cell.length_b   1.000
_cell.length_c   1.000
_cell.angle_alpha   90.00
_cell.angle_beta   90.00
_cell.angle_gamma   90.00
#
_symmetry.space_group_name_H-M   'P 1'
#
loop_
_entity.id
_entity.type
_entity.pdbx_description
1 polymer ?
#
loop_
_entity_poly.entity_id
_entity_poly.type
_entity_poly.pdbx_seq_one_letter_code
_entity_poly.pdbx_strand_id
1 'polypeptide(L)'
;VFLAFQYPVEIPGVSNHFFLQTSVNAVRKYREQEPLDRFDFADFIEEKIALLDMPADLLTRSVNVGFSGGEKKRNDILQMAALEPDLCIL
;
A
#
# COMPACT_ATOMS: atom_id res chain seq x y z
N VAL A 1 -1.56 -14.25 3.27
CA VAL A 1 -2.71 -14.12 2.35
C VAL A 1 -3.05 -12.65 2.19
N PHE A 2 -3.27 -12.18 0.96
CA PHE A 2 -3.77 -10.86 0.63
C PHE A 2 -5.10 -10.98 -0.13
N LEU A 3 -6.03 -10.08 0.16
CA LEU A 3 -7.35 -10.03 -0.47
C LEU A 3 -7.55 -8.64 -1.07
N ALA A 4 -7.66 -8.55 -2.40
CA ALA A 4 -8.13 -7.35 -3.06
C ALA A 4 -9.66 -7.29 -2.95
N PHE A 5 -10.20 -6.09 -2.78
CA PHE A 5 -11.64 -5.92 -2.62
C PHE A 5 -12.28 -5.49 -3.93
N GLN A 6 -13.48 -6.00 -4.25
CA GLN A 6 -14.25 -5.51 -5.39
C GLN A 6 -14.59 -4.02 -5.23
N TYR A 7 -14.87 -3.59 -4.00
CA TYR A 7 -15.13 -2.19 -3.64
C TYR A 7 -14.22 -1.76 -2.49
N PRO A 8 -13.01 -1.24 -2.78
CA PRO A 8 -12.08 -0.79 -1.76
C PRO A 8 -12.67 0.37 -0.95
N VAL A 9 -12.56 0.26 0.37
CA VAL A 9 -13.09 1.23 1.34
C VAL A 9 -12.25 2.50 1.31
N GLU A 10 -12.92 3.64 1.50
CA GLU A 10 -12.27 4.94 1.65
C GLU A 10 -12.01 5.23 3.13
N ILE A 11 -10.83 5.75 3.44
CA ILE A 11 -10.45 6.10 4.81
C ILE A 11 -10.01 7.58 4.85
N PRO A 12 -10.95 8.51 5.06
CA PRO A 12 -10.65 9.94 5.14
C PRO A 12 -9.70 10.27 6.29
N GLY A 13 -8.70 11.12 6.03
CA GLY A 13 -7.74 11.57 7.04
C GLY A 13 -6.59 10.60 7.31
N VAL A 14 -6.58 9.43 6.67
CA VAL A 14 -5.48 8.46 6.76
C VAL A 14 -4.75 8.46 5.42
N SER A 15 -3.51 8.94 5.40
CA SER A 15 -2.70 8.97 4.18
C SER A 15 -2.27 7.56 3.75
N ASN A 16 -2.10 7.34 2.44
CA ASN A 16 -1.57 6.07 1.94
C ASN A 16 -0.17 5.77 2.51
N HIS A 17 0.68 6.79 2.68
CA HIS A 17 1.99 6.60 3.33
C HIS A 17 1.86 5.97 4.72
N PHE A 18 1.06 6.59 5.58
CA PHE A 18 0.89 6.11 6.95
C PHE A 18 0.26 4.71 6.98
N PHE A 19 -0.77 4.49 6.16
CA PHE A 19 -1.45 3.21 6.06
C PHE A 19 -0.51 2.09 5.61
N LEU A 20 0.26 2.31 4.53
CA LEU A 20 1.19 1.34 3.98
C LEU A 20 2.36 1.07 4.93
N GLN A 21 2.98 2.11 5.49
CA GLN A 21 4.09 1.93 6.44
C GLN A 21 3.66 1.11 7.66
N THR A 22 2.49 1.42 8.20
CA THR A 22 1.93 0.71 9.36
C THR A 22 1.61 -0.74 9.01
N SER A 23 0.97 -0.97 7.85
CA SER A 23 0.59 -2.31 7.40
C SER A 23 1.81 -3.19 7.10
N VAL A 24 2.80 -2.66 6.39
CA VAL A 24 4.06 -3.36 6.07
C VAL A 24 4.79 -3.73 7.36
N ASN A 25 4.99 -2.78 8.27
CA ASN A 25 5.70 -3.08 9.52
C ASN A 25 4.93 -4.05 10.43
N ALA A 26 3.60 -4.03 10.42
CA ALA A 26 2.79 -5.02 11.13
C ALA A 26 3.01 -6.44 10.57
N VAL A 27 3.04 -6.60 9.24
CA VAL A 27 3.31 -7.87 8.57
C VAL A 27 4.76 -8.33 8.79
N ARG A 28 5.75 -7.44 8.66
CA ARG A 28 7.16 -7.75 8.94
C ARG A 28 7.36 -8.23 10.37
N LYS A 29 6.75 -7.54 11.34
CA LYS A 29 6.76 -7.94 12.75
C LYS A 29 6.17 -9.34 12.95
N TYR A 30 5.03 -9.64 12.31
CA TYR A 30 4.43 -10.97 12.37
C TYR A 30 5.34 -12.06 11.75
N ARG A 31 6.12 -11.70 10.74
CA ARG A 31 7.10 -12.57 10.06
C ARG A 31 8.48 -12.58 10.72
N GLU A 32 8.64 -11.98 11.90
CA GLU A 32 9.92 -11.85 12.61
C GLU A 32 11.03 -11.15 11.80
N GLN A 33 10.64 -10.22 10.92
CA GLN A 33 11.54 -9.39 10.13
C GLN A 33 11.75 -8.02 10.78
N GLU A 34 12.89 -7.40 10.52
CA GLU A 34 13.15 -6.04 10.98
C GLU A 34 12.14 -5.06 10.36
N PRO A 35 11.56 -4.15 11.18
CA PRO A 35 10.67 -3.11 10.68
C PRO A 35 11.47 -2.12 9.84
N LEU A 36 10.84 -1.59 8.79
CA LEU A 36 11.39 -0.51 8.00
C LEU A 36 11.23 0.79 8.78
N ASP A 37 12.32 1.55 8.89
CA ASP A 37 12.25 2.91 9.42
C ASP A 37 11.60 3.87 8.41
N ARG A 38 11.68 5.19 8.65
CA ARG A 38 11.06 6.16 7.74
C ARG A 38 11.77 6.26 6.39
N PHE A 39 13.09 6.15 6.38
CA PHE A 39 13.89 6.30 5.16
C PHE A 39 13.86 5.00 4.36
N ASP A 40 14.04 3.86 5.03
CA ASP A 40 13.97 2.54 4.37
C ASP A 40 12.59 2.31 3.75
N PHE A 41 11.52 2.74 4.42
CA PHE A 41 10.18 2.63 3.87
C PHE A 41 9.96 3.53 2.66
N ALA A 42 10.52 4.74 2.65
CA ALA A 42 10.40 5.66 1.53
C ALA A 42 11.03 5.07 0.27
N ASP A 43 12.28 4.58 0.38
CA ASP A 43 12.98 3.93 -0.73
C ASP A 43 12.22 2.67 -1.21
N PHE A 44 11.76 1.84 -0.26
CA PHE A 44 10.98 0.63 -0.57
C PHE A 44 9.69 0.93 -1.33
N ILE A 45 8.91 1.93 -0.90
CA ILE A 45 7.62 2.22 -1.52
C ILE A 45 7.75 2.97 -2.84
N GLU A 46 8.77 3.82 -2.99
CA GLU A 46 9.07 4.51 -4.24
C GLU A 46 9.38 3.51 -5.38
N GLU A 47 10.12 2.44 -5.09
CA GLU A 47 10.36 1.35 -6.04
C GLU A 47 9.04 0.74 -6.55
N LYS A 48 8.09 0.47 -5.64
CA LYS A 48 6.80 -0.15 -6.00
C LYS A 48 5.86 0.81 -6.72
N ILE A 49 5.89 2.09 -6.37
CA ILE A 49 5.13 3.15 -7.04
C ILE A 49 5.62 3.30 -8.49
N ALA A 50 6.94 3.32 -8.69
CA ALA A 50 7.54 3.39 -10.03
C ALA A 50 7.20 2.16 -10.88
N LEU A 51 7.22 0.96 -10.28
CA LEU A 51 6.85 -0.28 -10.96
C LEU A 51 5.40 -0.27 -11.50
N LEU A 52 4.49 0.40 -10.79
CA LEU A 52 3.05 0.42 -11.10
C LEU A 52 2.58 1.70 -11.82
N ASP A 53 3.51 2.58 -12.20
CA ASP A 53 3.23 3.88 -12.84
C ASP A 53 2.16 4.69 -12.09
N MET A 54 2.33 4.77 -10.77
CA MET A 54 1.38 5.43 -9.89
C MET A 54 1.67 6.93 -9.75
N PRO A 55 0.65 7.78 -9.50
CA PRO A 55 0.84 9.21 -9.31
C PRO A 55 1.78 9.54 -8.14
N ALA A 56 2.66 10.52 -8.32
CA ALA A 56 3.63 10.91 -7.30
C ALA A 56 3.00 11.44 -6.00
N ASP A 57 1.77 11.97 -6.07
CA ASP A 57 1.04 12.50 -4.91
C ASP A 57 0.30 11.42 -4.11
N LEU A 58 0.29 10.15 -4.58
CA LEU A 58 -0.48 9.05 -4.00
C LEU A 58 -0.28 8.91 -2.49
N LEU A 59 0.98 8.97 -2.04
CA LEU A 59 1.38 8.77 -0.65
C LEU A 59 0.78 9.81 0.29
N THR A 60 0.51 11.03 -0.20
CA THR A 60 -0.05 12.12 0.60
C THR A 60 -1.58 12.10 0.63
N ARG A 61 -2.22 11.47 -0.36
CA ARG A 61 -3.68 11.37 -0.45
C ARG A 61 -4.23 10.45 0.62
N SER A 62 -5.46 10.72 1.05
CA SER A 62 -6.21 9.80 1.90
C SER A 62 -6.51 8.49 1.16
N VAL A 63 -6.51 7.36 1.87
CA VAL A 63 -6.71 6.03 1.27
C VAL A 63 -8.02 5.99 0.48
N ASN A 64 -7.91 5.77 -0.83
CA ASN A 64 -8.99 5.63 -1.82
C ASN A 64 -9.96 6.82 -1.97
N VAL A 65 -9.80 7.91 -1.22
CA VAL A 65 -10.71 9.06 -1.27
C VAL A 65 -10.58 9.80 -2.60
N GLY A 66 -11.69 9.90 -3.32
CA GLY A 66 -11.74 10.56 -4.63
C GLY A 66 -10.99 9.80 -5.73
N PHE A 67 -10.70 8.51 -5.53
CA PHE A 67 -10.10 7.65 -6.55
C PHE A 67 -11.21 7.12 -7.46
N SER A 68 -10.96 7.11 -8.76
CA SER A 68 -11.75 6.33 -9.72
C SER A 68 -11.65 4.82 -9.41
N GLY A 69 -12.57 4.02 -9.96
CA GLY A 69 -12.51 2.56 -9.79
C GLY A 69 -11.18 1.95 -10.25
N GLY A 70 -10.60 2.46 -11.34
CA GLY A 70 -9.29 2.04 -11.83
C GLY A 70 -8.14 2.41 -10.89
N GLU A 71 -8.16 3.62 -10.33
CA GLU A 71 -7.17 4.03 -9.32
C GLU A 71 -7.28 3.20 -8.05
N LYS A 72 -8.49 2.89 -7.57
CA LYS A 72 -8.69 2.00 -6.41
C LYS A 72 -8.07 0.64 -6.67
N LYS A 73 -8.26 0.07 -7.86
CA LYS A 73 -7.65 -1.20 -8.25
C LYS A 73 -6.12 -1.13 -8.31
N ARG A 74 -5.54 -0.08 -8.91
CA ARG A 74 -4.08 0.07 -8.88
C ARG A 74 -3.53 0.26 -7.46
N ASN A 75 -4.25 0.94 -6.58
CA ASN A 75 -3.87 1.08 -5.17
C ASN A 75 -3.91 -0.27 -4.43
N ASP A 76 -4.86 -1.15 -4.74
CA ASP A 76 -4.86 -2.53 -4.23
C ASP A 76 -3.66 -3.33 -4.74
N ILE A 77 -3.27 -3.16 -6.02
CA ILE A 77 -2.05 -3.79 -6.55
C ILE A 77 -0.80 -3.25 -5.87
N LEU A 78 -0.73 -1.95 -5.55
CA LEU A 78 0.38 -1.38 -4.78
C LEU A 78 0.47 -2.00 -3.39
N GLN A 79 -0.66 -2.11 -2.68
CA GLN A 79 -0.70 -2.78 -1.38
C GLN A 79 -0.24 -4.23 -1.47
N MET A 80 -0.66 -4.96 -2.50
CA MET A 80 -0.22 -6.33 -2.75
C MET A 80 1.29 -6.41 -2.97
N ALA A 81 1.85 -5.52 -3.78
CA ALA A 81 3.28 -5.46 -4.05
C ALA A 81 4.08 -5.10 -2.78
N ALA A 82 3.56 -4.21 -1.94
CA ALA A 82 4.21 -3.76 -0.70
C ALA A 82 4.14 -4.79 0.44
N LEU A 83 3.05 -5.55 0.55
CA LEU A 83 2.85 -6.51 1.65
C LEU A 83 3.50 -7.88 1.39
N GLU A 84 4.00 -8.10 0.17
CA GLU A 84 4.68 -9.34 -0.26
C GLU A 84 3.95 -10.62 0.22
N PRO A 85 2.66 -10.80 -0.12
CA PRO A 85 1.88 -11.96 0.33
C PRO A 85 2.23 -13.23 -0.46
N ASP A 86 2.16 -14.38 0.22
CA ASP A 86 2.40 -15.69 -0.43
C ASP A 86 1.21 -16.18 -1.28
N LEU A 87 0.02 -15.64 -1.02
CA LEU A 87 -1.22 -15.96 -1.72
C LEU A 87 -2.04 -14.68 -1.91
N CYS A 88 -2.46 -14.41 -3.13
CA CYS A 88 -3.31 -13.28 -3.51
C CYS A 88 -4.68 -13.77 -4.01
N ILE A 89 -5.74 -13.18 -3.50
CA ILE A 89 -7.13 -13.37 -3.97
C ILE A 89 -7.60 -12.02 -4.51
N LEU A 90 -8.04 -11.97 -5.76
CA LEU A 90 -8.34 -10.74 -6.50
C LEU A 90 -9.83 -10.51 -6.76
#